data_AF-A0A0F8AYN4-F1
#
_entry.id   AF-A0A0F8AYN4-F1
#
_cell.length_a   1.000
_cell.length_b   1.000
_cell.length_c   1.000
_cell.angle_alpha   90.00
_cell.angle_beta   90.00
_cell.angle_gamma   90.00
#
_symmetry.space_group_name_H-M   'P 1'
#
loop_
_entity.id
_entity.type
_entity.pdbx_description
1 polymer ?
#
loop_
_entity_poly.entity_id
_entity_poly.type
_entity_poly.pdbx_seq_one_letter_code
_entity_poly.pdbx_strand_id
1 'polypeptide(L)'
;MYDDTGTMWTKWLAAVGTACLLGAVWILYRVPPATGYEISIYRAYPTLFWVLLIATMFAGQLVVLLAGIADGRGAADVLPGVALVVVPGFILVLLPYVRGYPVYGRADVLTHIGLLQDLPELGITLNIYPPTHIFTQTLAAATGLPEIGTINLLPVVFLAVFLGSMALLVDHLFDDARRRAFCLPFVLVPIGGSAHVNAVPFILSVLLVPFLLYLMVKEHGSHAVPVRALMLIALVGVVVYHPLTAVFTLITLATYSVFNRLPAIRAQWSGLPNLTSLTTVLFVAWYLKYTGIIVRFRTIVDDFLGPAGGPSPLQSTTETVDRTSPDLIDLLQIILLQRGTDVLAFGLASVFLAIAVALWYYRDERPAVFTLAYGSTTLLFGFMAALFLTNDLIAGSADPSSSGSCSPRRSSERCSTSSGSSQSRSRDRPSSASRSPGCCW
;
A
#
# COMPACT_ATOMS: atom_id res chain seq x y z
N MET A 1 4.63 -45.40 12.42
CA MET A 1 6.05 -45.33 12.06
C MET A 1 6.26 -43.94 11.50
N TYR A 2 6.81 -43.03 12.31
CA TYR A 2 7.03 -41.64 11.90
C TYR A 2 8.21 -41.66 10.92
N ASP A 3 8.04 -41.14 9.71
CA ASP A 3 9.11 -41.12 8.72
C ASP A 3 10.11 -40.01 9.09
N ASP A 4 11.12 -40.38 9.88
CA ASP A 4 12.15 -39.47 10.38
C ASP A 4 12.89 -38.72 9.26
N THR A 5 12.92 -39.29 8.05
CA THR A 5 13.62 -38.70 6.90
C THR A 5 13.02 -37.34 6.51
N GLY A 6 11.70 -37.20 6.55
CA GLY A 6 11.02 -35.96 6.22
C GLY A 6 11.33 -34.83 7.21
N THR A 7 11.61 -35.14 8.48
CA THR A 7 11.95 -34.11 9.48
C THR A 7 13.38 -33.60 9.31
N MET A 8 14.28 -34.49 8.92
CA MET A 8 15.68 -34.18 8.65
C MET A 8 15.79 -33.20 7.47
N TRP A 9 15.06 -33.43 6.38
CA TRP A 9 15.06 -32.53 5.22
C TRP A 9 14.55 -31.12 5.54
N THR A 10 13.45 -30.99 6.29
CA THR A 10 12.93 -29.67 6.68
C THR A 10 13.91 -28.92 7.59
N LYS A 11 14.60 -29.63 8.49
CA LYS A 11 15.63 -29.03 9.35
C LYS A 11 16.85 -28.56 8.54
N TRP A 12 17.32 -29.36 7.58
CA TRP A 12 18.41 -28.97 6.69
C TRP A 12 18.03 -27.79 5.81
N LEU A 13 16.84 -27.80 5.19
CA LEU A 13 16.35 -26.67 4.40
C LEU A 13 16.26 -25.39 5.23
N ALA A 14 15.73 -25.49 6.45
CA ALA A 14 15.69 -24.36 7.37
C ALA A 14 17.10 -23.86 7.71
N ALA A 15 18.05 -24.77 8.02
CA ALA A 15 19.43 -24.41 8.33
C ALA A 15 20.14 -23.71 7.15
N VAL A 16 19.97 -24.22 5.92
CA VAL A 16 20.49 -23.60 4.70
C VAL A 16 19.87 -22.22 4.49
N GLY A 17 18.55 -22.10 4.62
CA GLY A 17 17.86 -20.81 4.53
C GLY A 17 18.36 -19.81 5.58
N THR A 18 18.55 -20.25 6.82
CA THR A 18 19.11 -19.42 7.89
C THR A 18 20.54 -19.00 7.58
N ALA A 19 21.38 -19.89 7.04
CA ALA A 19 22.73 -19.53 6.64
C ALA A 19 22.73 -18.47 5.52
N CYS A 20 21.83 -18.59 4.54
CA CYS A 20 21.64 -17.58 3.51
C CYS A 20 21.20 -16.23 4.10
N LEU A 21 20.25 -16.24 5.04
CA LEU A 21 19.79 -15.04 5.73
C LEU A 21 20.92 -14.35 6.48
N LEU A 22 21.70 -15.11 7.25
CA LEU A 22 22.84 -14.59 7.99
C LEU A 22 23.89 -14.00 7.05
N GLY A 23 24.15 -14.64 5.90
CA GLY A 23 25.00 -14.10 4.85
C GLY A 23 24.48 -12.77 4.29
N ALA A 24 23.18 -12.67 4.01
CA ALA A 24 22.55 -11.44 3.54
C ALA A 24 22.64 -10.31 4.58
N VAL A 25 22.37 -10.61 5.85
CA VAL A 25 22.49 -9.66 6.97
C VAL A 25 23.94 -9.23 7.18
N TRP A 26 24.91 -10.14 7.02
CA TRP A 26 26.32 -9.80 7.08
C TRP A 26 26.71 -8.82 5.96
N ILE A 27 26.28 -9.06 4.72
CA ILE A 27 26.50 -8.10 3.62
C ILE A 27 25.83 -6.76 3.92
N LEU A 28 24.57 -6.79 4.39
CA LEU A 28 23.81 -5.59 4.76
C LEU A 28 24.58 -4.72 5.76
N TYR A 29 25.14 -5.34 6.80
CA TYR A 29 25.93 -4.66 7.84
C TYR A 29 27.26 -4.08 7.32
N ARG A 30 27.86 -4.69 6.29
CA ARG A 30 29.16 -4.27 5.75
C ARG A 30 29.07 -3.14 4.75
N VAL A 31 27.90 -2.90 4.15
CA VAL A 31 27.69 -1.79 3.21
C VAL A 31 27.41 -0.51 4.00
N PRO A 32 28.27 0.52 3.92
CA PRO A 32 28.07 1.78 4.66
C PRO A 32 26.84 2.52 4.13
N PRO A 33 26.15 3.35 4.94
CA PRO A 33 25.00 4.17 4.52
C PRO A 33 25.28 5.03 3.29
N ALA A 34 24.23 5.51 2.62
CA ALA A 34 24.34 6.33 1.44
C ALA A 34 25.03 7.66 1.76
N THR A 35 26.07 8.02 1.00
CA THR A 35 26.77 9.31 1.12
C THR A 35 26.15 10.39 0.22
N GLY A 36 25.13 10.05 -0.56
CA GLY A 36 24.49 10.95 -1.52
C GLY A 36 23.28 10.29 -2.19
N TYR A 37 22.80 10.92 -3.26
CA TYR A 37 21.66 10.43 -4.01
C TYR A 37 21.98 9.13 -4.77
N GLU A 38 21.13 8.11 -4.60
CA GLU A 38 21.25 6.83 -5.27
C GLU A 38 20.11 6.65 -6.29
N ILE A 39 20.48 6.49 -7.57
CA ILE A 39 19.52 6.25 -8.65
C ILE A 39 18.80 4.91 -8.45
N SER A 40 19.50 3.90 -7.90
CA SER A 40 18.95 2.56 -7.71
C SER A 40 19.57 1.88 -6.50
N ILE A 41 18.70 1.47 -5.57
CA ILE A 41 19.11 0.72 -4.38
C ILE A 41 19.68 -0.67 -4.73
N TYR A 42 19.31 -1.21 -5.90
CA TYR A 42 19.83 -2.49 -6.38
C TYR A 42 21.33 -2.46 -6.68
N ARG A 43 21.87 -1.27 -6.98
CA ARG A 43 23.32 -1.09 -7.19
C ARG A 43 24.11 -0.89 -5.89
N ALA A 44 23.42 -0.60 -4.78
CA ALA A 44 24.06 -0.38 -3.48
C ALA A 44 24.58 -1.68 -2.85
N TYR A 45 23.99 -2.82 -3.19
CA TYR A 45 24.36 -4.14 -2.66
C TYR A 45 24.86 -5.05 -3.79
N PRO A 46 25.86 -5.92 -3.52
CA PRO A 46 26.35 -6.88 -4.51
C PRO A 46 25.25 -7.88 -4.89
N THR A 47 25.29 -8.43 -6.11
CA THR A 47 24.30 -9.42 -6.60
C THR A 47 24.08 -10.58 -5.64
N LEU A 48 25.13 -11.03 -4.94
CA LEU A 48 25.06 -12.10 -3.95
C LEU A 48 24.05 -11.79 -2.83
N PHE A 49 23.91 -10.54 -2.39
CA PHE A 49 22.92 -10.14 -1.37
C PHE A 49 21.50 -10.49 -1.81
N TRP A 50 21.13 -10.13 -3.04
CA TRP A 50 19.82 -10.38 -3.61
C TRP A 50 19.56 -11.88 -3.79
N VAL A 51 20.56 -12.62 -4.29
CA VAL A 51 20.48 -14.07 -4.44
C VAL A 51 20.26 -14.76 -3.09
N LEU A 52 20.97 -14.33 -2.04
CA LEU A 52 20.81 -14.89 -0.70
C LEU A 52 19.42 -14.61 -0.10
N LEU A 53 18.86 -13.40 -0.29
CA LEU A 53 17.50 -13.10 0.15
C LEU A 53 16.46 -13.94 -0.59
N ILE A 54 16.57 -14.08 -1.92
CA ILE A 54 15.68 -14.93 -2.72
C ILE A 54 15.78 -16.38 -2.27
N ALA A 55 17.00 -16.91 -2.10
CA ALA A 55 17.23 -18.27 -1.61
C ALA A 55 16.64 -18.50 -0.22
N THR A 56 16.75 -17.51 0.68
CA THR A 56 16.18 -17.54 2.03
C THR A 56 14.65 -17.66 1.97
N MET A 57 14.00 -16.78 1.21
CA MET A 57 12.53 -16.79 1.08
C MET A 57 12.04 -18.08 0.42
N PHE A 58 12.72 -18.54 -0.62
CA PHE A 58 12.39 -19.79 -1.31
C PHE A 58 12.53 -21.01 -0.39
N ALA A 59 13.64 -21.12 0.36
CA ALA A 59 13.81 -22.16 1.36
C ALA A 59 12.72 -22.09 2.44
N GLY A 60 12.38 -20.89 2.90
CA GLY A 60 11.28 -20.67 3.85
C GLY A 60 9.93 -21.18 3.34
N GLN A 61 9.57 -20.86 2.10
CA GLN A 61 8.35 -21.35 1.46
C GLN A 61 8.31 -22.88 1.37
N LEU A 62 9.43 -23.52 0.98
CA LEU A 62 9.53 -24.98 0.94
C LEU A 62 9.37 -25.60 2.32
N VAL A 63 10.00 -25.01 3.35
CA VAL A 63 9.86 -25.48 4.73
C VAL A 63 8.41 -25.40 5.19
N VAL A 64 7.70 -24.29 4.94
CA VAL A 64 6.28 -24.14 5.28
C VAL A 64 5.43 -25.22 4.61
N LEU A 65 5.62 -25.44 3.30
CA LEU A 65 4.86 -26.44 2.54
C LEU A 65 5.12 -27.86 3.04
N LEU A 66 6.39 -28.25 3.17
CA LEU A 66 6.78 -29.60 3.58
C LEU A 66 6.39 -29.89 5.02
N ALA A 67 6.56 -28.92 5.92
CA ALA A 67 6.20 -29.11 7.32
C ALA A 67 4.68 -29.11 7.53
N GLY A 68 3.92 -28.27 6.81
CA GLY A 68 2.50 -28.14 7.06
C GLY A 68 1.60 -29.16 6.34
N ILE A 69 2.12 -29.88 5.33
CA ILE A 69 1.39 -30.99 4.67
C ILE A 69 1.62 -32.33 5.40
N ALA A 70 2.72 -32.46 6.15
CA ALA A 70 3.09 -33.69 6.82
C ALA A 70 2.21 -33.99 8.05
N ASP A 71 1.79 -35.25 8.19
CA ASP A 71 0.94 -35.70 9.30
C ASP A 71 1.66 -35.64 10.65
N GLY A 72 0.93 -35.20 11.68
CA GLY A 72 1.45 -35.13 13.05
C GLY A 72 2.48 -34.03 13.29
N ARG A 73 2.57 -33.03 12.40
CA ARG A 73 3.41 -31.84 12.59
C ARG A 73 2.64 -30.66 13.16
N GLY A 74 3.32 -29.89 13.99
CA GLY A 74 2.73 -28.76 14.71
C GLY A 74 3.19 -27.40 14.16
N ALA A 75 2.69 -26.34 14.79
CA ALA A 75 3.10 -24.96 14.47
C ALA A 75 4.61 -24.73 14.63
N ALA A 76 5.27 -25.45 15.56
CA ALA A 76 6.70 -25.35 15.80
C ALA A 76 7.55 -25.79 14.58
N ASP A 77 7.05 -26.71 13.76
CA ASP A 77 7.75 -27.18 12.56
C ASP A 77 7.62 -26.20 11.38
N VAL A 78 6.55 -25.41 11.37
CA VAL A 78 6.26 -24.42 10.32
C VAL A 78 6.93 -23.08 10.61
N LEU A 79 7.09 -22.73 11.89
CA LEU A 79 7.62 -21.44 12.34
C LEU A 79 8.99 -21.06 11.73
N PRO A 80 9.99 -21.96 11.60
CA PRO A 80 11.25 -21.62 10.94
C PRO A 80 11.04 -21.18 9.49
N GLY A 81 10.15 -21.87 8.76
CA GLY A 81 9.83 -21.50 7.38
C GLY A 81 9.15 -20.14 7.28
N VAL A 82 8.20 -19.86 8.18
CA VAL A 82 7.54 -18.54 8.26
C VAL A 82 8.55 -17.44 8.54
N ALA A 83 9.46 -17.64 9.50
CA ALA A 83 10.50 -16.67 9.81
C ALA A 83 11.43 -16.40 8.60
N LEU A 84 11.79 -17.45 7.86
CA LEU A 84 12.61 -17.34 6.65
C LEU A 84 11.90 -16.63 5.47
N VAL A 85 10.58 -16.51 5.49
CA VAL A 85 9.84 -15.69 4.50
C VAL A 85 9.65 -14.26 5.00
N VAL A 86 9.24 -14.10 6.25
CA VAL A 86 8.82 -12.82 6.83
C VAL A 86 10.02 -11.91 7.11
N VAL A 87 11.12 -12.44 7.67
CA VAL A 87 12.29 -11.61 8.04
C VAL A 87 12.95 -10.96 6.82
N PRO A 88 13.20 -11.66 5.70
CA PRO A 88 13.64 -11.01 4.46
C PRO A 88 12.70 -9.92 3.95
N GLY A 89 11.37 -10.12 4.09
CA GLY A 89 10.38 -9.10 3.73
C GLY A 89 10.57 -7.80 4.52
N PHE A 90 10.80 -7.90 5.83
CA PHE A 90 11.13 -6.75 6.66
C PHE A 90 12.47 -6.12 6.31
N ILE A 91 13.51 -6.92 6.01
CA ILE A 91 14.81 -6.40 5.55
C ILE A 91 14.60 -5.54 4.30
N LEU A 92 13.85 -6.03 3.31
CA LEU A 92 13.59 -5.32 2.06
C LEU A 92 12.89 -3.97 2.29
N VAL A 93 11.86 -3.94 3.14
CA VAL A 93 11.12 -2.71 3.44
C VAL A 93 11.94 -1.73 4.28
N LEU A 94 12.85 -2.23 5.13
CA LEU A 94 13.74 -1.40 5.95
C LEU A 94 14.98 -0.93 5.20
N LEU A 95 15.26 -1.42 3.98
CA LEU A 95 16.44 -1.01 3.22
C LEU A 95 16.58 0.51 3.08
N PRO A 96 15.54 1.29 2.71
CA PRO A 96 15.63 2.75 2.67
C PRO A 96 16.12 3.38 3.98
N TYR A 97 15.64 2.83 5.11
CA TYR A 97 16.01 3.30 6.43
C TYR A 97 17.46 2.93 6.77
N VAL A 98 17.88 1.69 6.48
CA VAL A 98 19.27 1.22 6.68
C VAL A 98 20.26 2.02 5.81
N ARG A 99 19.84 2.41 4.60
CA ARG A 99 20.62 3.31 3.73
C ARG A 99 20.73 4.74 4.27
N GLY A 100 19.88 5.13 5.22
CA GLY A 100 19.85 6.48 5.79
C GLY A 100 19.09 7.49 4.94
N TYR A 101 18.12 7.05 4.12
CA TYR A 101 17.33 7.98 3.30
C TYR A 101 16.40 8.82 4.19
N PRO A 102 16.43 10.16 4.07
CA PRO A 102 15.51 11.03 4.82
C PRO A 102 14.06 10.79 4.42
N VAL A 103 13.80 10.59 3.13
CA VAL A 103 12.48 10.28 2.57
C VAL A 103 12.66 9.22 1.51
N TYR A 104 11.79 8.22 1.52
CA TYR A 104 11.70 7.24 0.44
C TYR A 104 10.34 7.35 -0.24
N GLY A 105 10.36 7.74 -1.52
CA GLY A 105 9.16 8.01 -2.30
C GLY A 105 9.25 9.32 -3.09
N ARG A 106 8.21 9.61 -3.86
CA ARG A 106 8.05 10.83 -4.66
C ARG A 106 6.56 11.19 -4.75
N ALA A 107 6.27 12.36 -5.33
CA ALA A 107 4.90 12.84 -5.56
C ALA A 107 4.06 12.78 -4.26
N ASP A 108 3.01 11.96 -4.19
CA ASP A 108 2.08 11.84 -3.08
C ASP A 108 2.77 11.75 -1.71
N VAL A 109 3.86 10.99 -1.58
CA VAL A 109 4.60 10.88 -0.32
C VAL A 109 5.06 12.25 0.19
N LEU A 110 5.56 13.11 -0.69
CA LEU A 110 5.99 14.47 -0.32
C LEU A 110 4.79 15.38 0.02
N THR A 111 3.66 15.21 -0.67
CA THR A 111 2.42 15.90 -0.32
C THR A 111 1.95 15.52 1.09
N HIS A 112 2.01 14.25 1.46
CA HIS A 112 1.64 13.79 2.81
C HIS A 112 2.62 14.26 3.89
N ILE A 113 3.90 14.42 3.56
CA ILE A 113 4.86 15.07 4.46
C ILE A 113 4.51 16.55 4.66
N GLY A 114 4.15 17.28 3.61
CA GLY A 114 3.69 18.67 3.73
C GLY A 114 2.43 18.77 4.61
N LEU A 115 1.42 17.95 4.34
CA LEU A 115 0.19 17.91 5.14
C LEU A 115 0.41 17.50 6.60
N LEU A 116 1.45 16.69 6.87
CA LEU A 116 1.88 16.35 8.21
C LEU A 116 2.48 17.56 8.93
N GLN A 117 3.36 18.30 8.26
CA GLN A 117 4.01 19.50 8.82
C GLN A 117 3.02 20.63 9.08
N ASP A 118 2.02 20.79 8.21
CA ASP A 118 0.98 21.82 8.34
C ASP A 118 -0.07 21.48 9.42
N LEU A 119 -0.14 20.23 9.88
CA LEU A 119 -1.19 19.74 10.79
C LEU A 119 -1.30 20.54 12.11
N PRO A 120 -0.21 20.98 12.78
CA PRO A 120 -0.30 21.79 14.00
C PRO A 120 -0.91 23.17 13.76
N GLU A 121 -0.72 23.75 12.57
CA GLU A 121 -1.17 25.11 12.24
C GLU A 121 -2.56 25.12 11.61
N LEU A 122 -2.82 24.22 10.66
CA LEU A 122 -4.05 24.18 9.86
C LEU A 122 -5.10 23.19 10.41
N GLY A 123 -4.71 22.31 11.34
CA GLY A 123 -5.55 21.24 11.83
C GLY A 123 -5.99 20.27 10.72
N ILE A 124 -7.15 19.64 10.90
CA ILE A 124 -7.65 18.59 9.99
C ILE A 124 -8.55 19.12 8.87
N THR A 125 -8.84 20.43 8.83
CA THR A 125 -9.90 21.00 7.98
C THR A 125 -9.63 20.82 6.50
N LEU A 126 -8.39 21.04 6.06
CA LEU A 126 -7.95 20.86 4.67
C LEU A 126 -7.39 19.45 4.41
N ASN A 127 -7.29 18.64 5.46
CA ASN A 127 -6.73 17.30 5.39
C ASN A 127 -7.85 16.30 5.16
N ILE A 128 -7.94 15.78 3.94
CA ILE A 128 -8.93 14.76 3.59
C ILE A 128 -8.52 13.35 4.07
N TYR A 129 -7.29 13.21 4.58
CA TYR A 129 -6.73 11.97 5.12
C TYR A 129 -6.13 12.13 6.54
N PRO A 130 -6.86 12.66 7.54
CA PRO A 130 -6.29 12.94 8.86
C PRO A 130 -5.64 11.75 9.58
N PRO A 131 -6.17 10.51 9.53
CA PRO A 131 -5.65 9.40 10.33
C PRO A 131 -4.16 9.14 10.14
N THR A 132 -3.65 9.16 8.91
CA THR A 132 -2.23 8.91 8.63
C THR A 132 -1.34 9.94 9.30
N HIS A 133 -1.70 11.22 9.17
CA HIS A 133 -0.90 12.33 9.69
C HIS A 133 -0.98 12.42 11.22
N ILE A 134 -2.18 12.28 11.79
CA ILE A 134 -2.39 12.26 13.26
C ILE A 134 -1.63 11.08 13.87
N PHE A 135 -1.72 9.88 13.26
CA PHE A 135 -1.01 8.71 13.75
C PHE A 135 0.51 8.92 13.71
N THR A 136 1.02 9.53 12.64
CA THR A 136 2.44 9.86 12.52
C THR A 136 2.89 10.83 13.61
N GLN A 137 2.20 11.96 13.80
CA GLN A 137 2.57 12.92 14.85
C GLN A 137 2.49 12.30 16.26
N THR A 138 1.45 11.52 16.52
CA THR A 138 1.28 10.85 17.82
C THR A 138 2.43 9.89 18.07
N LEU A 139 2.82 9.11 17.06
CA LEU A 139 3.94 8.18 17.16
C LEU A 139 5.29 8.89 17.28
N ALA A 140 5.49 10.00 16.55
CA ALA A 140 6.67 10.83 16.64
C ALA A 140 6.81 11.43 18.06
N ALA A 141 5.72 11.97 18.61
CA ALA A 141 5.67 12.50 19.96
C ALA A 141 5.92 11.41 21.02
N ALA A 142 5.35 10.21 20.84
CA ALA A 142 5.52 9.10 21.78
C ALA A 142 6.93 8.49 21.77
N THR A 143 7.62 8.51 20.63
CA THR A 143 8.95 7.91 20.46
C THR A 143 10.10 8.91 20.56
N GLY A 144 9.82 10.20 20.45
CA GLY A 144 10.82 11.26 20.32
C GLY A 144 11.53 11.28 18.97
N LEU A 145 11.06 10.51 17.99
CA LEU A 145 11.62 10.50 16.64
C LEU A 145 11.13 11.70 15.82
N PRO A 146 11.94 12.21 14.87
CA PRO A 146 11.47 13.20 13.91
C PRO A 146 10.27 12.68 13.11
N GLU A 147 9.32 13.56 12.79
CA GLU A 147 8.10 13.22 12.03
C GLU A 147 8.41 12.56 10.68
N ILE A 148 9.40 13.10 9.95
CA ILE A 148 9.86 12.56 8.66
C ILE A 148 10.45 11.14 8.82
N GLY A 149 11.17 10.88 9.92
CA GLY A 149 11.64 9.53 10.21
C GLY A 149 10.49 8.58 10.55
N THR A 150 9.50 9.10 11.28
CA THR A 150 8.34 8.34 11.75
C THR A 150 7.41 7.93 10.60
N ILE A 151 7.14 8.83 9.64
CA ILE A 151 6.27 8.51 8.50
C ILE A 151 6.86 7.37 7.64
N ASN A 152 8.19 7.32 7.48
CA ASN A 152 8.88 6.25 6.75
C ASN A 152 8.80 4.89 7.44
N LEU A 153 8.51 4.85 8.75
CA LEU A 153 8.31 3.60 9.49
C LEU A 153 6.89 3.06 9.38
N LEU A 154 5.92 3.86 8.93
CA LEU A 154 4.54 3.40 8.80
C LEU A 154 4.37 2.18 7.88
N PRO A 155 4.97 2.11 6.68
CA PRO A 155 4.84 0.93 5.83
C PRO A 155 5.37 -0.34 6.50
N VAL A 156 6.38 -0.25 7.38
CA VAL A 156 6.90 -1.38 8.17
C VAL A 156 5.85 -1.89 9.16
N VAL A 157 5.22 -0.97 9.91
CA VAL A 157 4.15 -1.31 10.88
C VAL A 157 2.96 -1.92 10.15
N PHE A 158 2.55 -1.32 9.03
CA PHE A 158 1.43 -1.81 8.23
C PHE A 158 1.74 -3.13 7.51
N LEU A 159 3.01 -3.38 7.14
CA LEU A 159 3.43 -4.70 6.66
C LEU A 159 3.23 -5.77 7.74
N ALA A 160 3.60 -5.48 8.99
CA ALA A 160 3.39 -6.41 10.10
C ALA A 160 1.90 -6.73 10.31
N VAL A 161 1.06 -5.70 10.29
CA VAL A 161 -0.40 -5.86 10.38
C VAL A 161 -0.92 -6.66 9.18
N PHE A 162 -0.46 -6.35 7.96
CA PHE A 162 -0.86 -7.03 6.73
C PHE A 162 -0.52 -8.53 6.78
N LEU A 163 0.75 -8.89 7.02
CA LEU A 163 1.20 -10.29 7.04
C LEU A 163 0.57 -11.08 8.19
N GLY A 164 0.50 -10.48 9.39
CA GLY A 164 -0.14 -11.10 10.54
C GLY A 164 -1.63 -11.35 10.30
N SER A 165 -2.34 -10.37 9.75
CA SER A 165 -3.76 -10.50 9.44
C SER A 165 -4.03 -11.49 8.33
N MET A 166 -3.18 -11.55 7.31
CA MET A 166 -3.26 -12.56 6.25
C MET A 166 -3.08 -13.98 6.79
N ALA A 167 -2.10 -14.20 7.67
CA ALA A 167 -1.88 -15.49 8.30
C ALA A 167 -3.08 -15.90 9.18
N LEU A 168 -3.60 -14.97 9.98
CA LEU A 168 -4.78 -15.19 10.81
C LEU A 168 -6.06 -15.41 9.98
N LEU A 169 -6.20 -14.71 8.86
CA LEU A 169 -7.31 -14.88 7.93
C LEU A 169 -7.31 -16.29 7.32
N VAL A 170 -6.16 -16.76 6.83
CA VAL A 170 -6.00 -18.13 6.32
C VAL A 170 -6.34 -19.15 7.41
N ASP A 171 -5.91 -18.89 8.66
CA ASP A 171 -6.17 -19.77 9.79
C ASP A 171 -7.66 -19.93 10.11
N HIS A 172 -8.42 -18.83 10.03
CA HIS A 172 -9.86 -18.85 10.31
C HIS A 172 -10.72 -19.20 9.08
N LEU A 173 -10.16 -19.13 7.87
CA LEU A 173 -10.89 -19.45 6.63
C LEU A 173 -10.88 -20.96 6.34
N PHE A 174 -9.85 -21.69 6.78
CA PHE A 174 -9.69 -23.11 6.50
C PHE A 174 -9.50 -23.94 7.77
N ASP A 175 -10.42 -24.86 8.04
CA ASP A 175 -10.32 -25.80 9.16
C ASP A 175 -9.23 -26.88 8.95
N ASP A 176 -8.91 -27.16 7.69
CA ASP A 176 -7.91 -28.17 7.32
C ASP A 176 -6.48 -27.60 7.38
N ALA A 177 -5.63 -28.26 8.18
CA ALA A 177 -4.24 -27.85 8.38
C ALA A 177 -3.42 -27.87 7.09
N ARG A 178 -3.69 -28.81 6.18
CA ARG A 178 -2.97 -28.91 4.91
C ARG A 178 -3.33 -27.76 3.98
N ARG A 179 -4.60 -27.36 3.91
CA ARG A 179 -5.04 -26.15 3.17
C ARG A 179 -4.41 -24.88 3.74
N ARG A 180 -4.39 -24.71 5.06
CA ARG A 180 -3.72 -23.57 5.71
C ARG A 180 -2.25 -23.53 5.31
N ALA A 181 -1.54 -24.64 5.48
CA ALA A 181 -0.13 -24.78 5.12
C ALA A 181 0.15 -24.48 3.64
N PHE A 182 -0.73 -24.92 2.75
CA PHE A 182 -0.62 -24.63 1.33
C PHE A 182 -0.79 -23.14 1.01
N CYS A 183 -1.69 -22.44 1.71
CA CYS A 183 -1.95 -21.02 1.48
C CYS A 183 -0.89 -20.08 2.08
N LEU A 184 -0.27 -20.44 3.22
CA LEU A 184 0.67 -19.58 3.95
C LEU A 184 1.81 -19.01 3.07
N PRO A 185 2.51 -19.79 2.22
CA PRO A 185 3.58 -19.27 1.36
C PRO A 185 3.15 -18.13 0.44
N PHE A 186 1.88 -18.13 -0.01
CA PHE A 186 1.36 -17.13 -0.94
C PHE A 186 1.01 -15.82 -0.24
N VAL A 187 0.57 -15.88 1.01
CA VAL A 187 0.09 -14.70 1.74
C VAL A 187 1.17 -14.05 2.63
N LEU A 188 2.26 -14.78 2.92
CA LEU A 188 3.37 -14.29 3.74
C LEU A 188 4.44 -13.52 2.94
N VAL A 189 4.35 -13.52 1.60
CA VAL A 189 5.23 -12.73 0.74
C VAL A 189 4.63 -11.33 0.57
N PRO A 190 5.42 -10.25 0.68
CA PRO A 190 4.95 -8.88 0.45
C PRO A 190 4.70 -8.60 -1.05
N ILE A 191 3.61 -9.13 -1.61
CA ILE A 191 3.26 -9.06 -3.04
C ILE A 191 2.83 -7.67 -3.55
N GLY A 192 2.79 -6.67 -2.67
CA GLY A 192 2.27 -5.32 -2.97
C GLY A 192 3.30 -4.38 -3.59
N GLY A 193 4.53 -4.86 -3.84
CA GLY A 193 5.59 -4.05 -4.44
C GLY A 193 5.85 -2.75 -3.67
N SER A 194 5.75 -1.61 -4.35
CA SER A 194 5.95 -0.29 -3.74
C SER A 194 4.94 0.07 -2.65
N ALA A 195 3.81 -0.64 -2.54
CA ALA A 195 2.86 -0.45 -1.45
C ALA A 195 3.48 -0.70 -0.07
N HIS A 196 4.51 -1.55 0.00
CA HIS A 196 5.14 -1.90 1.27
C HIS A 196 6.22 -0.91 1.73
N VAL A 197 6.51 0.13 0.94
CA VAL A 197 7.59 1.11 1.21
C VAL A 197 7.13 2.57 1.13
N ASN A 198 5.90 2.83 0.66
CA ASN A 198 5.36 4.19 0.52
C ASN A 198 4.31 4.48 1.59
N ALA A 199 4.49 5.56 2.34
CA ALA A 199 3.55 6.01 3.36
C ALA A 199 2.48 6.95 2.75
N VAL A 200 1.57 6.38 1.97
CA VAL A 200 0.42 7.09 1.37
C VAL A 200 -0.88 6.56 1.98
N PRO A 201 -1.85 7.41 2.37
CA PRO A 201 -3.08 6.98 3.05
C PRO A 201 -3.84 5.88 2.30
N PHE A 202 -3.93 5.95 0.97
CA PHE A 202 -4.52 4.88 0.16
C PHE A 202 -3.81 3.53 0.39
N ILE A 203 -2.50 3.54 0.28
CA ILE A 203 -1.64 2.36 0.40
C ILE A 203 -1.77 1.76 1.81
N LEU A 204 -1.64 2.60 2.84
CA LEU A 204 -1.78 2.16 4.24
C LEU A 204 -3.19 1.59 4.50
N SER A 205 -4.23 2.19 3.92
CA SER A 205 -5.60 1.67 4.00
C SER A 205 -5.74 0.29 3.36
N VAL A 206 -5.13 0.07 2.18
CA VAL A 206 -5.12 -1.23 1.50
C VAL A 206 -4.43 -2.29 2.36
N LEU A 207 -3.31 -1.95 3.01
CA LEU A 207 -2.61 -2.87 3.91
C LEU A 207 -3.42 -3.25 5.16
N LEU A 208 -4.43 -2.45 5.52
CA LEU A 208 -5.37 -2.72 6.61
C LEU A 208 -6.56 -3.61 6.20
N VAL A 209 -6.84 -3.77 4.90
CA VAL A 209 -7.98 -4.57 4.41
C VAL A 209 -7.96 -6.01 4.93
N PRO A 210 -6.83 -6.76 4.91
CA PRO A 210 -6.81 -8.12 5.43
C PRO A 210 -7.16 -8.21 6.91
N PHE A 211 -6.83 -7.19 7.70
CA PHE A 211 -7.20 -7.11 9.11
C PHE A 211 -8.71 -7.00 9.27
N LEU A 212 -9.36 -6.13 8.49
CA LEU A 212 -10.81 -6.02 8.47
C LEU A 212 -11.47 -7.34 8.06
N LEU A 213 -10.97 -7.99 7.00
CA LEU A 213 -11.50 -9.29 6.54
C LEU A 213 -11.33 -10.38 7.60
N TYR A 214 -10.16 -10.47 8.24
CA TYR A 214 -9.93 -11.39 9.35
C TYR A 214 -10.92 -11.16 10.49
N LEU A 215 -11.12 -9.91 10.91
CA LEU A 215 -12.04 -9.58 11.99
C LEU A 215 -13.48 -9.92 11.64
N MET A 216 -13.89 -9.76 10.38
CA MET A 216 -15.21 -10.21 9.92
C MET A 216 -15.37 -11.74 10.07
N VAL A 217 -14.36 -12.51 9.63
CA VAL A 217 -14.37 -13.97 9.76
C VAL A 217 -14.37 -14.40 11.24
N LYS A 218 -13.56 -13.74 12.08
CA LYS A 218 -13.46 -14.05 13.51
C LYS A 218 -14.69 -13.64 14.31
N GLU A 219 -15.28 -12.48 14.02
CA GLU A 219 -16.51 -12.02 14.68
C GLU A 219 -17.64 -13.02 14.43
N HIS A 220 -17.71 -13.56 13.22
CA HIS A 220 -18.70 -14.58 12.89
C HIS A 220 -18.59 -15.83 13.75
N GLY A 221 -17.37 -16.37 13.93
CA GLY A 221 -17.19 -17.59 14.72
C GLY A 221 -17.29 -17.38 16.24
N SER A 222 -16.89 -16.21 16.73
CA SER A 222 -16.76 -15.94 18.17
C SER A 222 -17.93 -15.17 18.78
N HIS A 223 -18.61 -14.33 17.98
CA HIS A 223 -19.58 -13.33 18.43
C HIS A 223 -19.11 -12.45 19.61
N ALA A 224 -17.80 -12.37 19.83
CA ALA A 224 -17.23 -11.71 20.99
C ALA A 224 -17.33 -10.19 20.82
N VAL A 225 -17.91 -9.51 21.81
CA VAL A 225 -18.05 -8.04 21.82
C VAL A 225 -16.72 -7.31 21.55
N PRO A 226 -15.57 -7.72 22.12
CA PRO A 226 -14.28 -7.08 21.79
C PRO A 226 -13.89 -7.21 20.32
N VAL A 227 -14.16 -8.37 19.69
CA VAL A 227 -13.86 -8.59 18.27
C VAL A 227 -14.77 -7.73 17.40
N ARG A 228 -16.06 -7.65 17.72
CA ARG A 228 -17.01 -6.78 17.03
C ARG A 228 -16.63 -5.32 17.14
N ALA A 229 -16.26 -4.84 18.34
CA ALA A 229 -15.81 -3.47 18.54
C ALA A 229 -14.57 -3.17 17.70
N LEU A 230 -13.57 -4.06 17.70
CA LEU A 230 -12.36 -3.92 16.91
C LEU A 230 -12.65 -3.94 15.41
N MET A 231 -13.58 -4.79 14.95
CA MET A 231 -14.04 -4.83 13.56
C MET A 231 -14.67 -3.50 13.13
N LEU A 232 -15.54 -2.91 13.97
CA LEU A 232 -16.16 -1.62 13.70
C LEU A 232 -15.12 -0.48 13.67
N ILE A 233 -14.13 -0.51 14.58
CA ILE A 233 -13.01 0.44 14.57
C ILE A 233 -12.19 0.29 13.28
N ALA A 234 -11.87 -0.94 12.87
CA ALA A 234 -11.15 -1.21 11.63
C ALA A 234 -11.95 -0.74 10.40
N LEU A 235 -13.27 -0.96 10.39
CA LEU A 235 -14.16 -0.50 9.32
C LEU A 235 -14.16 1.03 9.20
N VAL A 236 -14.36 1.74 10.32
CA VAL A 236 -14.27 3.20 10.37
C VAL A 236 -12.88 3.66 9.90
N GLY A 237 -11.82 2.97 10.36
CA GLY A 237 -10.44 3.24 9.95
C GLY A 237 -10.26 3.16 8.44
N VAL A 238 -10.61 2.04 7.81
CA VAL A 238 -10.51 1.85 6.35
C VAL A 238 -11.31 2.92 5.60
N VAL A 239 -12.53 3.23 6.07
CA VAL A 239 -13.39 4.26 5.45
C VAL A 239 -12.76 5.64 5.54
N VAL A 240 -12.25 6.06 6.70
CA VAL A 240 -11.73 7.42 6.91
C VAL A 240 -10.33 7.59 6.29
N TYR A 241 -9.54 6.52 6.20
CA TYR A 241 -8.19 6.56 5.62
C TYR A 241 -8.21 6.92 4.12
N HIS A 242 -9.08 6.32 3.31
CA HIS A 242 -9.11 6.60 1.88
C HIS A 242 -10.44 6.22 1.18
N PRO A 243 -10.98 7.09 0.29
CA PRO A 243 -12.28 6.86 -0.34
C PRO A 243 -12.29 5.64 -1.26
N LEU A 244 -11.21 5.39 -1.99
CA LEU A 244 -11.13 4.24 -2.90
C LEU A 244 -11.18 2.91 -2.12
N THR A 245 -10.51 2.82 -0.97
CA THR A 245 -10.54 1.62 -0.12
C THR A 245 -11.89 1.46 0.58
N ALA A 246 -12.57 2.56 0.88
CA ALA A 246 -13.95 2.55 1.36
C ALA A 246 -14.91 1.99 0.30
N VAL A 247 -14.77 2.40 -0.97
CA VAL A 247 -15.53 1.84 -2.10
C VAL A 247 -15.21 0.34 -2.29
N PHE A 248 -13.94 -0.05 -2.15
CA PHE A 248 -13.55 -1.47 -2.14
C PHE A 248 -14.26 -2.27 -1.06
N THR A 249 -14.30 -1.73 0.15
CA THR A 249 -14.99 -2.34 1.28
C THR A 249 -16.49 -2.43 1.03
N LEU A 250 -17.10 -1.38 0.47
CA LEU A 250 -18.53 -1.37 0.11
C LEU A 250 -18.87 -2.46 -0.91
N ILE A 251 -18.10 -2.60 -1.98
CA ILE A 251 -18.30 -3.63 -3.00
C ILE A 251 -18.09 -5.02 -2.39
N THR A 252 -17.08 -5.19 -1.54
CA THR A 252 -16.84 -6.46 -0.82
C THR A 252 -18.05 -6.84 0.05
N LEU A 253 -18.57 -5.91 0.85
CA LEU A 253 -19.72 -6.13 1.72
C LEU A 253 -21.02 -6.34 0.92
N ALA A 254 -21.19 -5.63 -0.20
CA ALA A 254 -22.35 -5.75 -1.08
C ALA A 254 -22.37 -7.10 -1.80
N THR A 255 -21.26 -7.52 -2.42
CA THR A 255 -21.13 -8.83 -3.09
C THR A 255 -21.36 -9.97 -2.11
N TYR A 256 -20.75 -9.89 -0.92
CA TYR A 256 -21.00 -10.81 0.18
C TYR A 256 -22.50 -10.86 0.54
N SER A 257 -23.14 -9.70 0.74
CA SER A 257 -24.57 -9.63 1.10
C SER A 257 -25.49 -10.17 0.00
N VAL A 258 -25.14 -10.00 -1.27
CA VAL A 258 -25.88 -10.57 -2.41
C VAL A 258 -25.75 -12.08 -2.41
N PHE A 259 -24.52 -12.60 -2.39
CA PHE A 259 -24.27 -14.03 -2.44
C PHE A 259 -24.84 -14.78 -1.24
N ASN A 260 -24.83 -14.17 -0.05
CA ASN A 260 -25.38 -14.78 1.15
C ASN A 260 -26.91 -14.95 1.11
N ARG A 261 -27.62 -14.24 0.23
CA ARG A 261 -29.07 -14.37 0.04
C ARG A 261 -29.45 -15.37 -1.07
N LEU A 262 -28.49 -15.83 -1.86
CA LEU A 262 -28.77 -16.77 -2.95
C LEU A 262 -28.81 -18.21 -2.41
N PRO A 263 -29.92 -18.95 -2.59
CA PRO A 263 -30.08 -20.30 -2.02
C PRO A 263 -29.14 -21.33 -2.64
N ALA A 264 -28.61 -21.04 -3.83
CA ALA A 264 -27.67 -21.92 -4.54
C ALA A 264 -26.23 -21.81 -4.00
N ILE A 265 -25.93 -20.81 -3.19
CA ILE A 265 -24.62 -20.59 -2.60
C ILE A 265 -24.63 -21.18 -1.21
N ARG A 266 -23.53 -21.84 -0.82
CA ARG A 266 -23.38 -22.30 0.56
C ARG A 266 -23.12 -21.08 1.43
N ALA A 267 -24.21 -20.56 1.98
CA ALA A 267 -24.15 -19.58 3.06
C ALA A 267 -23.35 -20.21 4.19
N GLN A 268 -22.16 -19.67 4.43
CA GLN A 268 -21.39 -20.03 5.61
C GLN A 268 -21.86 -19.20 6.81
N TRP A 269 -22.49 -18.05 6.56
CA TRP A 269 -22.75 -17.02 7.55
C TRP A 269 -24.21 -16.55 7.51
N SER A 270 -24.79 -16.23 8.67
CA SER A 270 -26.07 -15.52 8.77
C SER A 270 -25.98 -14.50 9.91
N GLY A 271 -25.34 -13.37 9.67
CA GLY A 271 -25.17 -12.37 10.72
C GLY A 271 -24.14 -11.32 10.36
N LEU A 272 -24.65 -10.13 10.07
CA LEU A 272 -24.13 -8.78 10.34
C LEU A 272 -24.99 -7.82 9.49
N PRO A 273 -26.32 -7.79 9.73
CA PRO A 273 -27.17 -6.86 9.00
C PRO A 273 -26.62 -5.44 9.22
N ASN A 274 -26.55 -4.68 8.13
CA ASN A 274 -26.24 -3.26 8.11
C ASN A 274 -24.76 -2.85 8.05
N LEU A 275 -23.76 -3.74 7.90
CA LEU A 275 -22.39 -3.27 7.65
C LEU A 275 -22.26 -2.49 6.34
N THR A 276 -22.93 -2.92 5.26
CA THR A 276 -23.00 -2.16 4.01
C THR A 276 -23.62 -0.79 4.25
N SER A 277 -24.77 -0.72 4.93
CA SER A 277 -25.46 0.54 5.23
C SER A 277 -24.62 1.46 6.11
N LEU A 278 -23.98 0.92 7.16
CA LEU A 278 -23.09 1.66 8.04
C LEU A 278 -21.91 2.23 7.25
N THR A 279 -21.27 1.42 6.41
CA THR A 279 -20.15 1.84 5.57
C THR A 279 -20.59 2.96 4.61
N THR A 280 -21.79 2.85 4.02
CA THR A 280 -22.36 3.89 3.15
C THR A 280 -22.58 5.19 3.92
N VAL A 281 -23.17 5.13 5.11
CA VAL A 281 -23.40 6.30 5.96
C VAL A 281 -22.08 6.96 6.35
N LEU A 282 -21.10 6.17 6.79
CA LEU A 282 -19.77 6.67 7.14
C LEU A 282 -19.07 7.31 5.94
N PHE A 283 -19.14 6.67 4.76
CA PHE A 283 -18.58 7.19 3.53
C PHE A 283 -19.18 8.54 3.17
N VAL A 284 -20.52 8.62 3.14
CA VAL A 284 -21.26 9.83 2.81
C VAL A 284 -20.97 10.95 3.82
N ALA A 285 -21.07 10.63 5.12
CA ALA A 285 -20.85 11.59 6.20
C ALA A 285 -19.41 12.13 6.21
N TRP A 286 -18.42 11.29 5.89
CA TRP A 286 -17.03 11.71 5.91
C TRP A 286 -16.60 12.44 4.64
N TYR A 287 -16.91 11.89 3.46
CA TYR A 287 -16.31 12.37 2.21
C TYR A 287 -17.10 13.49 1.53
N LEU A 288 -18.42 13.55 1.68
CA LEU A 288 -19.21 14.60 1.01
C LEU A 288 -19.03 15.99 1.63
N LYS A 289 -18.33 16.11 2.76
CA LYS A 289 -17.96 17.42 3.32
C LYS A 289 -16.80 18.08 2.58
N TYR A 290 -16.03 17.33 1.78
CA TYR A 290 -14.84 17.83 1.11
C TYR A 290 -15.14 18.20 -0.34
N THR A 291 -15.06 19.48 -0.67
CA THR A 291 -15.31 20.01 -2.02
C THR A 291 -14.49 19.30 -3.09
N GLY A 292 -13.21 18.99 -2.80
CA GLY A 292 -12.35 18.26 -3.74
C GLY A 292 -12.87 16.87 -4.10
N ILE A 293 -13.56 16.20 -3.19
CA ILE A 293 -14.19 14.90 -3.47
C ILE A 293 -15.45 15.06 -4.32
N ILE A 294 -16.28 16.05 -4.01
CA ILE A 294 -17.49 16.36 -4.80
C ILE A 294 -17.12 16.67 -6.26
N VAL A 295 -16.09 17.51 -6.46
CA VAL A 295 -15.60 17.86 -7.79
C VAL A 295 -15.13 16.62 -8.55
N ARG A 296 -14.36 15.73 -7.90
CA ARG A 296 -13.90 14.48 -8.53
C ARG A 296 -15.05 13.56 -8.92
N PHE A 297 -16.08 13.43 -8.07
CA PHE A 297 -17.28 12.68 -8.41
C PHE A 297 -18.01 13.27 -9.61
N ARG A 298 -18.09 14.59 -9.69
CA ARG A 298 -18.67 15.27 -10.84
C ARG A 298 -17.86 15.01 -12.11
N THR A 299 -16.53 15.11 -12.06
CA THR A 299 -15.65 14.79 -13.21
C THR A 299 -15.87 13.36 -13.68
N ILE A 300 -15.95 12.39 -12.77
CA ILE A 300 -16.25 10.99 -13.12
C ILE A 300 -17.59 10.88 -13.87
N VAL A 301 -18.64 11.57 -13.39
CA VAL A 301 -19.96 11.55 -14.04
C VAL A 301 -19.91 12.23 -15.40
N ASP A 302 -19.24 13.37 -15.50
CA ASP A 302 -19.09 14.13 -16.75
C ASP A 302 -18.26 13.34 -17.79
N ASP A 303 -17.25 12.57 -17.37
CA ASP A 303 -16.47 11.72 -18.27
C ASP A 303 -17.26 10.52 -18.79
N PHE A 304 -18.15 9.94 -17.97
CA PHE A 304 -18.99 8.81 -18.36
C PHE A 304 -20.24 9.20 -19.17
N LEU A 305 -20.88 10.32 -18.81
CA LEU A 305 -22.20 10.72 -19.33
C LEU A 305 -22.18 12.01 -20.16
N GLY A 306 -21.11 12.79 -20.05
CA GLY A 306 -20.96 14.06 -20.74
C GLY A 306 -20.46 13.89 -22.18
N PRO A 307 -20.44 14.99 -22.97
CA PRO A 307 -19.83 14.99 -24.28
C PRO A 307 -18.33 14.69 -24.15
N ALA A 308 -17.82 13.69 -24.88
CA ALA A 308 -16.43 13.29 -24.83
C ALA A 308 -15.48 14.50 -24.98
N GLY A 309 -14.83 14.90 -23.89
CA GLY A 309 -13.93 16.03 -23.83
C GLY A 309 -12.53 15.59 -23.42
N GLY A 310 -11.64 15.42 -24.40
CA GLY A 310 -10.23 15.08 -24.19
C GLY A 310 -9.85 13.64 -24.58
N PRO A 311 -8.55 13.38 -24.81
CA PRO A 311 -8.06 12.03 -25.08
C PRO A 311 -8.19 11.15 -23.84
N SER A 312 -8.63 9.90 -24.03
CA SER A 312 -8.65 8.93 -22.94
C SER A 312 -7.23 8.64 -22.39
N PRO A 313 -7.08 8.17 -21.14
CA PRO A 313 -5.78 7.75 -20.61
C PRO A 313 -5.07 6.72 -21.51
N LEU A 314 -5.82 5.79 -22.10
CA LEU A 314 -5.32 4.80 -23.06
C LEU A 314 -4.80 5.47 -24.32
N GLN A 315 -5.52 6.46 -24.86
CA GLN A 315 -5.06 7.22 -26.02
C GLN A 315 -3.78 7.99 -25.68
N SER A 316 -3.73 8.69 -24.56
CA SER A 316 -2.53 9.42 -24.11
C SER A 316 -1.32 8.48 -23.93
N THR A 317 -1.56 7.29 -23.37
CA THR A 317 -0.53 6.26 -23.22
C THR A 317 -0.07 5.74 -24.58
N THR A 318 -1.00 5.47 -25.49
CA THR A 318 -0.69 5.01 -26.87
C THR A 318 0.12 6.06 -27.62
N GLU A 319 -0.27 7.32 -27.58
CA GLU A 319 0.49 8.42 -28.18
C GLU A 319 1.90 8.54 -27.57
N THR A 320 2.04 8.31 -26.26
CA THR A 320 3.35 8.32 -25.60
C THR A 320 4.22 7.16 -26.10
N VAL A 321 3.64 5.95 -26.21
CA VAL A 321 4.33 4.77 -26.75
C VAL A 321 4.74 5.01 -28.21
N ASP A 322 3.86 5.57 -29.03
CA ASP A 322 4.16 5.88 -30.43
C ASP A 322 5.30 6.90 -30.55
N ARG A 323 5.26 7.97 -29.74
CA ARG A 323 6.29 9.03 -29.73
C ARG A 323 7.63 8.55 -29.21
N THR A 324 7.65 7.65 -28.23
CA THR A 324 8.89 7.18 -27.61
C THR A 324 9.44 5.93 -28.27
N SER A 325 8.60 5.15 -28.95
CA SER A 325 8.93 3.89 -29.62
C SER A 325 9.82 2.99 -28.74
N PRO A 326 9.37 2.60 -27.54
CA PRO A 326 10.19 1.88 -26.58
C PRO A 326 10.58 0.50 -27.11
N ASP A 327 11.78 0.05 -26.77
CA ASP A 327 12.24 -1.28 -27.14
C ASP A 327 11.35 -2.36 -26.49
N LEU A 328 11.15 -3.47 -27.21
CA LEU A 328 10.36 -4.60 -26.70
C LEU A 328 10.89 -5.12 -25.35
N ILE A 329 12.21 -5.06 -25.14
CA ILE A 329 12.81 -5.51 -23.88
C ILE A 329 12.36 -4.66 -22.69
N ASP A 330 12.16 -3.36 -22.87
CA ASP A 330 11.72 -2.46 -21.81
C ASP A 330 10.25 -2.74 -21.46
N LEU A 331 9.42 -3.00 -22.47
CA LEU A 331 8.02 -3.42 -22.26
C LEU A 331 7.94 -4.75 -21.49
N LEU A 332 8.78 -5.72 -21.86
CA LEU A 332 8.86 -7.00 -21.15
C LEU A 332 9.33 -6.82 -19.70
N GLN A 333 10.29 -5.93 -19.44
CA GLN A 333 10.72 -5.62 -18.08
C GLN A 333 9.61 -5.00 -17.24
N ILE A 334 8.83 -4.06 -17.79
CA ILE A 334 7.69 -3.47 -17.08
C ILE A 334 6.65 -4.55 -16.75
N ILE A 335 6.30 -5.40 -17.73
CA ILE A 335 5.31 -6.46 -17.52
C ILE A 335 5.77 -7.45 -16.46
N LEU A 336 7.03 -7.91 -16.51
CA LEU A 336 7.53 -8.96 -15.62
C LEU A 336 7.92 -8.43 -14.24
N LEU A 337 8.67 -7.33 -14.18
CA LEU A 337 9.28 -6.83 -12.93
C LEU A 337 8.39 -5.84 -12.19
N GLN A 338 7.59 -5.04 -12.90
CA GLN A 338 6.73 -4.03 -12.28
C GLN A 338 5.29 -4.49 -12.12
N ARG A 339 4.77 -5.27 -13.08
CA ARG A 339 3.37 -5.72 -13.11
C ARG A 339 3.17 -7.22 -12.92
N GLY A 340 4.25 -8.00 -12.82
CA GLY A 340 4.17 -9.46 -12.77
C GLY A 340 3.39 -9.97 -11.57
N THR A 341 3.52 -9.32 -10.41
CA THR A 341 2.74 -9.65 -9.20
C THR A 341 1.25 -9.42 -9.38
N ASP A 342 0.87 -8.32 -10.04
CA ASP A 342 -0.53 -8.00 -10.34
C ASP A 342 -1.12 -9.07 -11.27
N VAL A 343 -0.41 -9.40 -12.35
CA VAL A 343 -0.80 -10.44 -13.32
C VAL A 343 -0.98 -11.79 -12.63
N LEU A 344 -0.05 -12.18 -11.77
CA LEU A 344 -0.14 -13.44 -11.01
C LEU A 344 -1.33 -13.43 -10.05
N ALA A 345 -1.54 -12.34 -9.30
CA ALA A 345 -2.63 -12.25 -8.34
C ALA A 345 -4.01 -12.31 -9.02
N PHE A 346 -4.24 -11.49 -10.05
CA PHE A 346 -5.49 -11.49 -10.81
C PHE A 346 -5.68 -12.77 -11.61
N GLY A 347 -4.61 -13.30 -12.21
CA GLY A 347 -4.64 -14.55 -12.97
C GLY A 347 -5.03 -15.74 -12.08
N LEU A 348 -4.35 -15.90 -10.93
CA LEU A 348 -4.68 -16.96 -9.98
C LEU A 348 -6.10 -16.78 -9.42
N ALA A 349 -6.51 -15.57 -9.02
CA ALA A 349 -7.87 -15.31 -8.54
C ALA A 349 -8.93 -15.69 -9.59
N SER A 350 -8.69 -15.36 -10.87
CA SER A 350 -9.58 -15.71 -11.99
C SER A 350 -9.67 -17.22 -12.17
N VAL A 351 -8.53 -17.93 -12.16
CA VAL A 351 -8.49 -19.40 -12.29
C VAL A 351 -9.20 -20.07 -11.12
N PHE A 352 -8.95 -19.64 -9.88
CA PHE A 352 -9.61 -20.21 -8.70
C PHE A 352 -11.12 -20.00 -8.72
N LEU A 353 -11.58 -18.81 -9.14
CA LEU A 353 -13.01 -18.56 -9.27
C LEU A 353 -13.64 -19.39 -10.40
N ALA A 354 -12.96 -19.52 -11.54
CA ALA A 354 -13.42 -20.36 -12.64
C ALA A 354 -13.52 -21.83 -12.23
N ILE A 355 -12.53 -22.35 -11.48
CA ILE A 355 -12.57 -23.70 -10.91
C ILE A 355 -13.75 -23.85 -9.95
N ALA A 356 -13.97 -22.89 -9.05
CA ALA A 356 -15.10 -22.94 -8.11
C ALA A 356 -16.46 -22.97 -8.85
N VAL A 357 -16.62 -22.18 -9.91
CA VAL A 357 -17.83 -22.18 -10.75
C VAL A 357 -17.95 -23.48 -11.55
N ALA A 358 -16.85 -24.01 -12.09
CA ALA A 358 -16.86 -25.28 -12.82
C ALA A 358 -17.21 -26.45 -11.89
N LEU A 359 -16.66 -26.52 -10.69
CA LEU A 359 -17.02 -27.53 -9.68
C LEU A 359 -18.50 -27.43 -9.30
N TRP A 360 -19.01 -26.21 -9.13
CA TRP A 360 -20.43 -26.02 -8.90
C TRP A 360 -21.28 -26.54 -10.08
N TYR A 361 -20.92 -26.18 -11.32
CA TYR A 361 -21.68 -26.57 -12.50
C TYR A 361 -21.62 -28.08 -12.81
N TYR A 362 -20.44 -28.70 -12.72
CA TYR A 362 -20.22 -30.09 -13.14
C TYR A 362 -20.33 -31.12 -12.01
N ARG A 363 -20.16 -30.71 -10.75
CA ARG A 363 -20.16 -31.60 -9.58
C ARG A 363 -21.26 -31.27 -8.55
N ASP A 364 -22.07 -30.23 -8.80
CA ASP A 364 -23.05 -29.67 -7.84
C ASP A 364 -22.39 -29.27 -6.49
N GLU A 365 -21.09 -28.95 -6.52
CA GLU A 365 -20.34 -28.51 -5.34
C GLU A 365 -20.61 -27.02 -5.10
N ARG A 366 -21.58 -26.74 -4.22
CA ARG A 366 -21.96 -25.36 -3.90
C ARG A 366 -20.78 -24.56 -3.34
N PRO A 367 -20.40 -23.44 -3.97
CA PRO A 367 -19.26 -22.67 -3.54
C PRO A 367 -19.56 -21.96 -2.21
N ALA A 368 -18.51 -21.76 -1.43
CA ALA A 368 -18.57 -20.94 -0.23
C ALA A 368 -18.83 -19.47 -0.57
N VAL A 369 -19.61 -18.78 0.27
CA VAL A 369 -19.91 -17.35 0.10
C VAL A 369 -18.62 -16.49 0.05
N PHE A 370 -17.57 -16.79 0.83
CA PHE A 370 -16.29 -16.05 0.74
C PHE A 370 -15.59 -16.23 -0.58
N THR A 371 -15.58 -17.46 -1.10
CA THR A 371 -14.94 -17.76 -2.38
C THR A 371 -15.54 -16.92 -3.48
N LEU A 372 -16.87 -16.84 -3.55
CA LEU A 372 -17.55 -16.00 -4.53
C LEU A 372 -17.41 -14.51 -4.22
N ALA A 373 -17.61 -14.08 -2.96
CA ALA A 373 -17.53 -12.66 -2.60
C ALA A 373 -16.15 -12.06 -2.88
N TYR A 374 -15.08 -12.71 -2.39
CA TYR A 374 -13.71 -12.21 -2.58
C TYR A 374 -13.23 -12.38 -4.03
N GLY A 375 -13.56 -13.52 -4.67
CA GLY A 375 -13.24 -13.74 -6.08
C GLY A 375 -13.91 -12.72 -6.99
N SER A 376 -15.24 -12.54 -6.87
CA SER A 376 -15.98 -11.56 -7.65
C SER A 376 -15.59 -10.12 -7.32
N THR A 377 -15.31 -9.78 -6.07
CA THR A 377 -14.79 -8.45 -5.70
C THR A 377 -13.47 -8.17 -6.41
N THR A 378 -12.55 -9.13 -6.40
CA THR A 378 -11.26 -9.02 -7.09
C THR A 378 -11.47 -8.77 -8.59
N LEU A 379 -12.33 -9.54 -9.25
CA LEU A 379 -12.63 -9.35 -10.67
C LEU A 379 -13.34 -8.02 -10.97
N LEU A 380 -14.30 -7.61 -10.13
CA LEU A 380 -14.98 -6.32 -10.28
C LEU A 380 -14.00 -5.16 -10.15
N PHE A 381 -13.08 -5.20 -9.19
CA PHE A 381 -12.05 -4.19 -9.04
C PHE A 381 -11.03 -4.21 -10.19
N GLY A 382 -10.64 -5.40 -10.66
CA GLY A 382 -9.79 -5.53 -11.85
C GLY A 382 -10.46 -4.95 -13.08
N PHE A 383 -11.76 -5.21 -13.26
CA PHE A 383 -12.56 -4.63 -14.34
C PHE A 383 -12.70 -3.11 -14.21
N MET A 384 -12.99 -2.59 -13.01
CA MET A 384 -13.02 -1.15 -12.76
C MET A 384 -11.66 -0.49 -13.05
N ALA A 385 -10.55 -1.11 -12.65
CA ALA A 385 -9.21 -0.64 -12.98
C ALA A 385 -8.94 -0.63 -14.50
N ALA A 386 -9.48 -1.61 -15.24
CA ALA A 386 -9.40 -1.60 -16.70
C ALA A 386 -10.25 -0.47 -17.32
N LEU A 387 -11.41 -0.14 -16.75
CA LEU A 387 -12.21 1.02 -17.18
C LEU A 387 -11.49 2.36 -16.96
N PHE A 388 -10.54 2.42 -16.02
CA PHE A 388 -9.72 3.62 -15.79
C PHE A 388 -8.72 3.85 -16.92
N LEU A 389 -8.48 2.86 -17.78
CA LEU A 389 -7.69 3.07 -18.99
C LEU A 389 -8.50 3.84 -20.04
N THR A 390 -9.80 3.62 -20.11
CA THR A 390 -10.66 4.25 -21.12
C THR A 390 -11.31 5.55 -20.63
N ASN A 391 -11.41 5.75 -19.32
CA ASN A 391 -12.03 6.93 -18.70
C ASN A 391 -11.11 7.48 -17.58
N ASP A 392 -11.00 8.79 -17.43
CA ASP A 392 -10.18 9.41 -16.38
C ASP A 392 -10.90 9.45 -15.03
N LEU A 393 -10.82 8.33 -14.31
CA LEU A 393 -11.57 8.12 -13.08
C LEU A 393 -10.78 8.46 -11.80
N ILE A 394 -9.52 8.88 -11.95
CA ILE A 394 -8.64 9.32 -10.85
C ILE A 394 -8.02 10.69 -11.19
N ALA A 395 -8.84 11.62 -11.67
CA ALA A 395 -8.53 13.01 -11.91
C ALA A 395 -7.54 13.33 -13.03
N GLY A 396 -8.05 14.23 -13.88
CA GLY A 396 -7.36 15.03 -14.87
C GLY A 396 -5.88 15.21 -14.59
N SER A 397 -5.07 14.59 -15.43
CA SER A 397 -3.83 15.22 -15.85
C SER A 397 -4.20 16.59 -16.43
N ALA A 398 -4.18 17.62 -15.57
CA ALA A 398 -4.08 18.98 -16.06
C ALA A 398 -2.85 18.99 -16.97
N ASP A 399 -3.11 19.22 -18.24
CA ASP A 399 -2.10 19.45 -19.26
C ASP A 399 -1.09 20.47 -18.69
N PRO A 400 0.22 20.15 -18.61
CA PRO A 400 1.25 21.06 -18.12
C PRO A 400 1.28 22.39 -18.89
N SER A 401 0.64 22.45 -20.06
CA SER A 401 0.52 23.67 -20.88
C SER A 401 -0.58 24.63 -20.41
N SER A 402 -1.46 24.22 -19.48
CA SER A 402 -2.60 25.02 -19.02
C SER A 402 -2.40 25.72 -17.66
N SER A 403 -1.20 25.61 -17.06
CA SER A 403 -0.82 26.52 -15.98
C SER A 403 -0.69 27.93 -16.57
N GLY A 404 -1.71 28.75 -16.32
CA GLY A 404 -1.82 30.11 -16.79
C GLY A 404 -0.51 30.87 -16.60
N SER A 405 -0.12 31.53 -17.69
CA SER A 405 0.87 32.58 -17.74
C SER A 405 0.73 33.55 -16.54
N CYS A 406 1.56 33.39 -15.51
CA CYS A 406 1.94 34.51 -14.66
C CYS A 406 2.89 35.39 -15.48
N SER A 407 2.31 36.25 -16.31
CA SER A 407 3.01 37.39 -16.90
C SER A 407 3.48 38.30 -15.75
N PRO A 408 4.77 38.70 -15.70
CA PRO A 408 5.20 39.74 -14.80
C PRO A 408 4.58 41.05 -15.30
N ARG A 409 3.52 41.51 -14.63
CA ARG A 409 3.05 42.89 -14.80
C ARG A 409 4.20 43.82 -14.45
N ARG A 410 4.76 44.44 -15.48
CA ARG A 410 5.54 45.67 -15.39
C ARG A 410 4.71 46.73 -14.66
N SER A 411 5.03 47.01 -13.40
CA SER A 411 4.77 48.31 -12.79
C SER A 411 6.04 49.14 -12.92
N SER A 412 6.21 49.75 -14.10
CA SER A 412 7.06 50.91 -14.26
C SER A 412 6.30 52.16 -13.82
N GLU A 413 6.37 52.50 -12.54
CA GLU A 413 6.13 53.86 -12.06
C GLU A 413 7.49 54.43 -11.66
N ARG A 414 8.11 55.19 -12.57
CA ARG A 414 8.29 56.65 -12.42
C ARG A 414 8.62 57.08 -10.99
N CYS A 415 9.89 56.96 -10.60
CA CYS A 415 10.49 57.96 -9.73
C CYS A 415 11.15 59.02 -10.62
N SER A 416 10.38 60.08 -10.88
CA SER A 416 10.88 61.34 -11.43
C SER A 416 11.83 62.00 -10.43
N THR A 417 13.00 62.36 -10.94
CA THR A 417 13.93 63.33 -10.36
C THR A 417 13.26 64.68 -10.12
N SER A 418 13.35 65.23 -8.91
CA SER A 418 13.30 66.67 -8.68
C SER A 418 14.21 67.07 -7.51
N SER A 419 15.00 68.10 -7.81
CA SER A 419 16.08 68.75 -7.08
C SER A 419 15.65 69.65 -5.91
N GLY A 420 16.60 69.86 -4.97
CA GLY A 420 16.68 70.98 -4.01
C GLY A 420 16.60 70.51 -2.55
N SER A 421 17.49 70.84 -1.60
CA SER A 421 18.49 71.91 -1.49
C SER A 421 19.37 71.72 -0.22
N SER A 422 20.57 72.34 -0.23
CA SER A 422 21.46 72.79 0.89
C SER A 422 22.01 71.79 1.93
N GLN A 423 23.34 71.54 1.98
CA GLN A 423 24.37 72.17 2.87
C GLN A 423 24.09 71.96 4.38
N SER A 424 24.96 71.44 5.27
CA SER A 424 26.42 71.55 5.42
C SER A 424 26.97 70.61 6.53
N ARG A 425 28.29 70.29 6.46
CA ARG A 425 29.35 70.01 7.49
C ARG A 425 28.92 69.54 8.91
N SER A 426 29.55 68.60 9.65
CA SER A 426 30.97 68.22 9.82
C SER A 426 31.13 67.09 10.87
N ARG A 427 32.23 66.30 10.78
CA ARG A 427 33.02 65.61 11.86
C ARG A 427 32.25 64.61 12.77
N ASP A 428 32.62 63.35 13.00
CA ASP A 428 33.88 62.76 13.50
C ASP A 428 33.78 61.20 13.50
N ARG A 429 34.91 60.48 13.54
CA ARG A 429 35.07 59.01 13.75
C ARG A 429 35.21 58.70 15.27
N PRO A 430 35.35 57.45 15.79
CA PRO A 430 35.36 56.09 15.18
C PRO A 430 34.55 55.00 15.94
N SER A 431 34.64 53.76 15.40
CA SER A 431 34.61 52.43 16.06
C SER A 431 33.32 51.88 16.67
N SER A 432 32.78 50.82 16.07
CA SER A 432 32.96 49.45 16.57
C SER A 432 32.26 48.45 15.65
N ALA A 433 32.91 47.31 15.47
CA ALA A 433 32.47 46.21 14.63
C ALA A 433 31.51 45.29 15.39
N SER A 434 30.43 44.88 14.74
CA SER A 434 29.94 43.51 14.82
C SER A 434 29.13 43.20 13.55
N ARG A 435 29.70 42.35 12.70
CA ARG A 435 29.00 41.65 11.62
C ARG A 435 28.69 40.25 12.14
N SER A 436 27.43 39.86 12.10
CA SER A 436 27.00 38.46 12.09
C SER A 436 25.99 38.32 10.95
N PRO A 437 26.28 37.53 9.90
CA PRO A 437 25.34 37.27 8.82
C PRO A 437 24.31 36.23 9.24
N GLY A 438 23.05 36.50 8.91
CA GLY A 438 21.94 35.59 9.09
C GLY A 438 22.05 34.35 8.19
N CYS A 439 21.66 33.22 8.76
CA CYS A 439 21.29 32.02 8.03
C CYS A 439 19.98 32.30 7.29
N CYS A 440 20.01 32.21 5.97
CA CYS A 440 18.80 31.99 5.18
C CYS A 440 18.56 30.47 5.11
N TRP A 441 17.35 30.08 5.49
CA TRP A 441 16.68 28.89 4.95
C TRP A 441 15.70 29.35 3.87
#